data_AF-A0A957NIX3-F1
#
_entry.id   AF-A0A957NIX3-F1
#
_cell.length_a   1.000
_cell.length_b   1.000
_cell.length_c   1.000
_cell.angle_alpha   90.00
_cell.angle_beta   90.00
_cell.angle_gamma   90.00
#
_symmetry.space_group_name_H-M   'P 1'
#
loop_
_entity.id
_entity.type
_entity.pdbx_description
1 polymer ?
#
loop_
_entity_poly.entity_id
_entity_poly.type
_entity_poly.pdbx_seq_one_letter_code
_entity_poly.pdbx_strand_id
1 'polypeptide(L)'
;MQINNIGIAFGISAGPRRWARLEEGLGWIADQGYKLVEMNPHSVAVIVNGEVRQDVLADYVAVLNNFDLHYTIHGLNRLNLAYDPRRELCKQIMRAQLEVCQAVGAKVLVYHSGLQALDSVRYGVRRTLLSDYELLVGAEQEVAALRELGPIAANAGVLIGMENGDSHQWEHNVIAQFGRPRSDLSKHHARLHIPPIIRKLEAID
;
A
#
# COMPACT_ATOMS: atom_id res chain seq x y z
N MET A 1 -19.69 -19.63 -0.80
CA MET A 1 -18.27 -19.22 -0.85
C MET A 1 -17.46 -20.35 -0.26
N GLN A 2 -16.56 -20.95 -1.03
CA GLN A 2 -15.62 -21.95 -0.51
C GLN A 2 -14.35 -21.21 -0.09
N ILE A 3 -14.01 -21.26 1.20
CA ILE A 3 -12.80 -20.63 1.73
C ILE A 3 -11.66 -21.64 1.63
N ASN A 4 -10.69 -21.37 0.77
CA ASN A 4 -9.56 -22.28 0.53
C ASN A 4 -8.38 -22.00 1.47
N ASN A 5 -8.23 -20.77 1.94
CA ASN A 5 -7.14 -20.34 2.82
C ASN A 5 -7.63 -19.27 3.79
N ILE A 6 -7.08 -19.27 5.00
CA ILE A 6 -7.11 -18.13 5.92
C ILE A 6 -5.69 -17.58 5.96
N GLY A 7 -5.55 -16.28 5.73
CA GLY A 7 -4.25 -15.59 5.75
C GLY A 7 -3.98 -14.87 7.06
N ILE A 8 -2.70 -14.60 7.33
CA ILE A 8 -2.26 -13.75 8.44
C ILE A 8 -1.31 -12.68 7.93
N ALA A 9 -1.43 -11.45 8.45
CA ALA A 9 -0.47 -10.40 8.18
C ALA A 9 0.77 -10.58 9.07
N PHE A 10 1.95 -10.55 8.47
CA PHE A 10 3.21 -10.71 9.17
C PHE A 10 4.27 -9.72 8.69
N GLY A 11 5.04 -9.24 9.64
CA GLY A 11 6.17 -8.37 9.40
C GLY A 11 7.13 -8.44 10.57
N ILE A 12 8.39 -8.16 10.30
CA ILE A 12 9.41 -8.05 11.33
C ILE A 12 9.77 -6.58 11.55
N SER A 13 10.57 -6.29 12.56
CA SER A 13 11.23 -4.98 12.66
C SER A 13 12.61 -5.05 12.04
N ALA A 14 13.10 -3.91 11.54
CA ALA A 14 14.48 -3.75 11.12
C ALA A 14 15.49 -4.14 12.22
N GLY A 15 16.76 -4.25 11.85
CA GLY A 15 17.87 -4.41 12.79
C GLY A 15 18.63 -5.73 12.66
N PRO A 16 19.52 -6.02 13.62
CA PRO A 16 20.32 -7.24 13.62
C PRO A 16 19.43 -8.49 13.53
N ARG A 17 19.97 -9.56 12.94
CA ARG A 17 19.27 -10.85 12.79
C ARG A 17 17.88 -10.77 12.13
N ARG A 18 17.60 -9.73 11.32
CA ARG A 18 16.30 -9.57 10.64
C ARG A 18 15.89 -10.83 9.86
N TRP A 19 16.82 -11.45 9.14
CA TRP A 19 16.54 -12.65 8.34
C TRP A 19 16.22 -13.87 9.21
N ALA A 20 16.97 -14.10 10.28
CA ALA A 20 16.66 -15.16 11.25
C ALA A 20 15.29 -14.95 11.91
N ARG A 21 14.94 -13.71 12.28
CA ARG A 21 13.61 -13.40 12.86
C ARG A 21 12.48 -13.60 11.86
N LEU A 22 12.71 -13.28 10.59
CA LEU A 22 11.76 -13.53 9.51
C LEU A 22 11.53 -15.04 9.36
N GLU A 23 12.61 -15.82 9.32
CA GLU A 23 12.57 -17.27 9.19
C GLU A 23 11.88 -17.94 10.39
N GLU A 24 12.28 -17.59 11.62
CA GLU A 24 11.66 -18.08 12.86
C GLU A 24 10.16 -17.78 12.90
N GLY A 25 9.74 -16.58 12.50
CA GLY A 25 8.34 -16.18 12.48
C GLY A 25 7.51 -16.89 11.41
N LEU A 26 8.07 -17.06 10.20
CA LEU A 26 7.40 -17.81 9.13
C LEU A 26 7.29 -19.30 9.46
N GLY A 27 8.32 -19.88 10.08
CA GLY A 27 8.27 -21.25 10.59
C GLY A 27 7.16 -21.42 11.62
N TRP A 28 7.06 -20.52 12.58
CA TRP A 28 5.96 -20.53 13.55
C TRP A 28 4.58 -20.43 12.87
N ILE A 29 4.42 -19.51 11.90
CA ILE A 29 3.17 -19.36 11.14
C ILE A 29 2.81 -20.65 10.38
N ALA A 30 3.78 -21.26 9.71
CA ALA A 30 3.60 -22.52 9.00
C ALA A 30 3.22 -23.67 9.96
N ASP A 31 3.85 -23.74 11.13
CA ASP A 31 3.55 -24.73 12.18
C ASP A 31 2.13 -24.56 12.75
N GLN A 32 1.58 -23.34 12.75
CA GLN A 32 0.17 -23.09 13.10
C GLN A 32 -0.82 -23.52 11.98
N GLY A 33 -0.32 -23.96 10.82
CA GLY A 33 -1.13 -24.45 9.71
C GLY A 33 -1.61 -23.38 8.73
N TYR A 34 -1.11 -22.14 8.83
CA TYR A 34 -1.38 -21.12 7.82
C TYR A 34 -0.72 -21.48 6.50
N LYS A 35 -1.39 -21.10 5.40
CA LYS A 35 -0.91 -21.29 4.03
C LYS A 35 -0.79 -19.99 3.23
N LEU A 36 -1.23 -18.89 3.82
CA LEU A 36 -1.22 -17.57 3.20
C LEU A 36 -0.68 -16.55 4.21
N VAL A 37 0.29 -15.76 3.78
CA VAL A 37 0.87 -14.69 4.61
C VAL A 37 0.91 -13.39 3.82
N GLU A 38 0.33 -12.34 4.39
CA GLU A 38 0.50 -11.00 3.88
C GLU A 38 1.77 -10.38 4.46
N MET A 39 2.70 -10.04 3.60
CA MET A 39 4.00 -9.55 3.97
C MET A 39 4.11 -8.03 3.81
N ASN A 40 4.85 -7.38 4.71
CA ASN A 40 5.20 -5.96 4.58
C ASN A 40 6.72 -5.75 4.41
N PRO A 41 7.20 -5.50 3.16
CA PRO A 41 8.63 -5.36 2.87
C PRO A 41 9.24 -4.03 3.36
N HIS A 42 8.42 -3.08 3.83
CA HIS A 42 8.89 -1.79 4.34
C HIS A 42 9.90 -1.94 5.49
N SER A 43 9.63 -2.88 6.39
CA SER A 43 10.40 -3.07 7.61
C SER A 43 11.85 -3.51 7.41
N VAL A 44 12.17 -4.09 6.25
CA VAL A 44 13.52 -4.55 5.90
C VAL A 44 14.18 -3.64 4.86
N ALA A 45 13.53 -2.53 4.49
CA ALA A 45 14.02 -1.52 3.56
C ALA A 45 14.40 -2.11 2.18
N VAL A 46 13.56 -2.98 1.63
CA VAL A 46 13.73 -3.50 0.25
C VAL A 46 13.68 -2.37 -0.77
N ILE A 47 12.82 -1.38 -0.56
CA ILE A 47 12.65 -0.24 -1.46
C ILE A 47 13.19 1.01 -0.78
N VAL A 48 14.12 1.70 -1.43
CA VAL A 48 14.69 2.97 -0.96
C VAL A 48 14.66 3.96 -2.12
N ASN A 49 14.10 5.15 -1.90
CA ASN A 49 14.01 6.20 -2.91
C ASN A 49 13.37 5.76 -4.24
N GLY A 50 12.41 4.84 -4.18
CA GLY A 50 11.73 4.32 -5.38
C GLY A 50 12.50 3.22 -6.13
N GLU A 51 13.63 2.77 -5.61
CA GLU A 51 14.45 1.72 -6.21
C GLU A 51 14.50 0.47 -5.32
N VAL A 52 14.52 -0.70 -5.95
CA VAL A 52 14.68 -1.99 -5.27
C VAL A 52 16.16 -2.22 -4.96
N ARG A 53 16.45 -2.48 -3.69
CA ARG A 53 17.74 -2.97 -3.23
C ARG A 53 17.86 -4.46 -3.51
N GLN A 54 18.46 -4.80 -4.64
CA GLN A 54 18.53 -6.18 -5.14
C GLN A 54 19.19 -7.16 -4.15
N ASP A 55 20.23 -6.72 -3.44
CA ASP A 55 20.89 -7.50 -2.37
C ASP A 55 19.91 -7.86 -1.24
N VAL A 56 19.14 -6.88 -0.78
CA VAL A 56 18.15 -7.05 0.29
C VAL A 56 16.96 -7.87 -0.18
N LEU A 57 16.52 -7.67 -1.43
CA LEU A 57 15.43 -8.45 -2.02
C LEU A 57 15.83 -9.92 -2.16
N ALA A 58 17.05 -10.21 -2.60
CA ALA A 58 17.54 -11.57 -2.75
C ALA A 58 17.57 -12.30 -1.38
N ASP A 59 18.12 -11.66 -0.34
CA ASP A 59 18.10 -12.22 1.02
C ASP A 59 16.66 -12.47 1.51
N TYR A 60 15.76 -11.53 1.25
CA TYR A 60 14.36 -11.63 1.65
C TYR A 60 13.66 -12.81 0.98
N VAL A 61 13.78 -12.91 -0.35
CA VAL A 61 13.23 -14.01 -1.15
C VAL A 61 13.84 -15.36 -0.75
N ALA A 62 15.13 -15.41 -0.44
CA ALA A 62 15.79 -16.63 0.02
C ALA A 62 15.13 -17.20 1.28
N VAL A 63 14.80 -16.34 2.26
CA VAL A 63 14.07 -16.78 3.47
C VAL A 63 12.65 -17.23 3.13
N LEU A 64 11.93 -16.48 2.30
CA LEU A 64 10.54 -16.84 1.94
C LEU A 64 10.44 -18.19 1.23
N ASN A 65 11.44 -18.54 0.42
CA ASN A 65 11.50 -19.80 -0.34
C ASN A 65 11.76 -21.03 0.54
N ASN A 66 12.10 -20.85 1.83
CA ASN A 66 12.24 -21.97 2.76
C ASN A 66 10.89 -22.56 3.19
N PHE A 67 9.77 -21.91 2.84
CA PHE A 67 8.43 -22.28 3.29
C PHE A 67 7.45 -22.49 2.13
N ASP A 68 6.63 -23.53 2.25
CA ASP A 68 5.47 -23.78 1.38
C ASP A 68 4.28 -22.88 1.81
N LEU A 69 4.45 -21.57 1.59
CA LEU A 69 3.47 -20.54 1.89
C LEU A 69 3.16 -19.72 0.64
N HIS A 70 1.91 -19.28 0.51
CA HIS A 70 1.52 -18.26 -0.45
C HIS A 70 1.71 -16.88 0.16
N TYR A 71 2.15 -15.92 -0.65
CA TYR A 71 2.41 -14.56 -0.21
C TYR A 71 1.54 -13.54 -0.93
N THR A 72 1.08 -12.54 -0.19
CA THR A 72 0.64 -11.24 -0.71
C THR A 72 1.56 -10.16 -0.16
N ILE A 73 1.62 -9.01 -0.84
CA ILE A 73 2.40 -7.87 -0.36
C ILE A 73 1.45 -6.76 0.06
N HIS A 74 1.57 -6.32 1.30
CA HIS A 74 1.00 -5.07 1.75
C HIS A 74 1.91 -3.92 1.30
N GLY A 75 1.36 -3.01 0.50
CA GLY A 75 2.10 -1.87 -0.02
C GLY A 75 2.57 -0.90 1.07
N LEU A 76 3.46 0.02 0.68
CA LEU A 76 4.00 1.05 1.54
C LEU A 76 2.90 2.04 1.94
N ASN A 77 2.63 2.12 3.24
CA ASN A 77 1.51 2.89 3.84
C ASN A 77 1.44 4.38 3.44
N ARG A 78 2.53 4.97 2.94
CA ARG A 78 2.64 6.39 2.60
C ARG A 78 2.73 6.66 1.11
N LEU A 79 2.67 5.64 0.26
CA LEU A 79 2.51 5.85 -1.16
C LEU A 79 1.18 6.58 -1.42
N ASN A 80 1.22 7.67 -2.19
CA ASN A 80 0.03 8.43 -2.53
C ASN A 80 0.08 8.84 -4.00
N LEU A 81 -0.65 8.12 -4.86
CA LEU A 81 -0.73 8.43 -6.30
C LEU A 81 -1.67 9.60 -6.62
N ALA A 82 -2.44 10.09 -5.64
CA ALA A 82 -3.45 11.12 -5.86
C ALA A 82 -2.95 12.54 -5.56
N TYR A 83 -2.33 12.74 -4.40
CA TYR A 83 -2.09 14.08 -3.83
C TYR A 83 -0.62 14.38 -3.54
N ASP A 84 0.30 13.42 -3.66
CA ASP A 84 1.73 13.71 -3.48
C ASP A 84 2.28 14.49 -4.69
N PRO A 85 2.96 15.63 -4.48
CA PRO A 85 3.54 16.39 -5.58
C PRO A 85 4.66 15.63 -6.32
N ARG A 86 5.28 14.63 -5.70
CA ARG A 86 6.35 13.81 -6.28
C ARG A 86 5.76 12.63 -7.05
N ARG A 87 4.92 12.95 -8.04
CA ARG A 87 4.12 11.96 -8.79
C ARG A 87 4.97 10.86 -9.42
N GLU A 88 6.07 11.23 -10.08
CA GLU A 88 6.96 10.27 -10.72
C GLU A 88 7.64 9.35 -9.70
N LEU A 89 8.04 9.87 -8.55
CA LEU A 89 8.58 9.05 -7.47
C LEU A 89 7.53 8.08 -6.94
N CYS A 90 6.27 8.51 -6.78
CA CYS A 90 5.20 7.62 -6.35
C CYS A 90 4.96 6.48 -7.36
N LYS A 91 4.97 6.79 -8.67
CA LYS A 91 4.91 5.75 -9.71
C LYS A 91 6.13 4.84 -9.69
N GLN A 92 7.34 5.37 -9.50
CA GLN A 92 8.57 4.57 -9.35
C GLN A 92 8.48 3.61 -8.16
N ILE A 93 8.03 4.10 -7.00
CA ILE A 93 7.77 3.28 -5.82
C ILE A 93 6.76 2.18 -6.13
N MET A 94 5.67 2.49 -6.84
CA MET A 94 4.68 1.48 -7.22
C MET A 94 5.28 0.40 -8.13
N ARG A 95 6.10 0.78 -9.12
CA ARG A 95 6.82 -0.18 -9.98
C ARG A 95 7.77 -1.06 -9.15
N ALA A 96 8.52 -0.47 -8.22
CA ALA A 96 9.39 -1.22 -7.32
C ALA A 96 8.61 -2.22 -6.45
N GLN A 97 7.41 -1.88 -5.97
CA GLN A 97 6.55 -2.83 -5.26
C GLN A 97 6.09 -4.00 -6.14
N LEU A 98 5.77 -3.74 -7.42
CA LEU A 98 5.41 -4.79 -8.38
C LEU A 98 6.60 -5.71 -8.67
N GLU A 99 7.81 -5.16 -8.76
CA GLU A 99 9.06 -5.95 -8.88
C GLU A 99 9.28 -6.84 -7.65
N VAL A 100 9.07 -6.31 -6.44
CA VAL A 100 9.12 -7.11 -5.21
C VAL A 100 8.07 -8.21 -5.23
N CYS A 101 6.83 -7.92 -5.64
CA CYS A 101 5.78 -8.93 -5.76
C CYS A 101 6.19 -10.04 -6.72
N GLN A 102 6.73 -9.68 -7.89
CA GLN A 102 7.19 -10.64 -8.90
C GLN A 102 8.30 -11.54 -8.35
N ALA A 103 9.31 -10.96 -7.67
CA ALA A 103 10.42 -11.71 -7.11
C ALA A 103 10.01 -12.66 -5.98
N VAL A 104 9.02 -12.25 -5.17
CA VAL A 104 8.43 -13.08 -4.10
C VAL A 104 7.46 -14.14 -4.67
N GLY A 105 6.99 -13.97 -5.90
CA GLY A 105 5.89 -14.78 -6.46
C GLY A 105 4.50 -14.41 -5.90
N ALA A 106 4.39 -13.25 -5.25
CA ALA A 106 3.14 -12.76 -4.68
C ALA A 106 2.14 -12.37 -5.77
N LYS A 107 0.87 -12.75 -5.60
CA LYS A 107 -0.18 -12.52 -6.60
C LYS A 107 -1.01 -11.28 -6.37
N VAL A 108 -0.93 -10.70 -5.18
CA VAL A 108 -1.68 -9.50 -4.79
C VAL A 108 -0.73 -8.49 -4.17
N LEU A 109 -0.80 -7.26 -4.66
CA LEU A 109 -0.26 -6.07 -4.03
C LEU A 109 -1.42 -5.25 -3.47
N VAL A 110 -1.49 -5.10 -2.16
CA VAL A 110 -2.45 -4.20 -1.52
C VAL A 110 -1.94 -2.77 -1.63
N TYR A 111 -2.76 -1.89 -2.18
CA TYR A 111 -2.50 -0.48 -2.36
C TYR A 111 -3.52 0.35 -1.58
N HIS A 112 -2.99 1.18 -0.70
CA HIS A 112 -3.72 2.22 0.00
C HIS A 112 -4.02 3.37 -0.96
N SER A 113 -5.26 3.47 -1.45
CA SER A 113 -5.65 4.58 -2.35
C SER A 113 -5.18 5.93 -1.78
N GLY A 114 -4.63 6.76 -2.65
CA GLY A 114 -4.14 8.10 -2.35
C GLY A 114 -5.26 9.08 -1.98
N LEU A 115 -6.54 8.68 -2.06
CA LEU A 115 -7.73 9.44 -1.65
C LEU A 115 -7.82 9.75 -0.14
N GLN A 116 -6.69 10.13 0.47
CA GLN A 116 -6.50 10.67 1.81
C GLN A 116 -5.69 11.98 1.68
N ALA A 117 -6.41 13.10 1.64
CA ALA A 117 -5.89 14.44 1.35
C ALA A 117 -5.30 15.18 2.57
N LEU A 118 -5.25 14.53 3.73
CA LEU A 118 -4.94 15.20 5.01
C LEU A 118 -3.48 15.12 5.42
N ASP A 119 -2.67 14.27 4.79
CA ASP A 119 -1.28 14.04 5.20
C ASP A 119 -0.42 15.31 5.09
N SER A 120 -0.54 16.08 4.00
CA SER A 120 0.23 17.32 3.82
C SER A 120 -0.08 18.37 4.89
N VAL A 121 -1.32 18.41 5.36
CA VAL A 121 -1.76 19.29 6.45
C VAL A 121 -1.26 18.77 7.80
N ARG A 122 -1.41 17.46 8.04
CA ARG A 122 -0.93 16.79 9.26
C ARG A 122 0.56 17.03 9.49
N TYR A 123 1.36 16.95 8.42
CA TYR A 123 2.82 17.12 8.49
C TYR A 123 3.28 18.57 8.38
N GLY A 124 2.36 19.53 8.31
CA GLY A 124 2.68 20.96 8.25
C GLY A 124 3.29 21.42 6.93
N VAL A 125 3.30 20.57 5.89
CA VAL A 125 3.71 20.92 4.52
C VAL A 125 2.73 21.94 3.93
N ARG A 126 1.46 21.85 4.33
CA ARG A 126 0.38 22.73 3.89
C ARG A 126 -0.42 23.26 5.08
N ARG A 127 -0.89 24.51 4.99
CA ARG A 127 -1.68 25.19 6.04
C ARG A 127 -3.19 25.23 5.76
N THR A 128 -3.63 24.63 4.67
CA THR A 128 -5.03 24.62 4.21
C THR A 128 -5.44 23.22 3.76
N LEU A 129 -6.74 22.90 3.89
CA LEU A 129 -7.34 21.71 3.29
C LEU A 129 -7.35 21.81 1.76
N LEU A 130 -7.28 20.68 1.03
CA LEU A 130 -7.41 20.72 -0.43
C LEU A 130 -8.78 21.24 -0.81
N SER A 131 -8.81 22.14 -1.79
CA SER A 131 -10.04 22.63 -2.41
C SER A 131 -10.71 21.50 -3.20
N ASP A 132 -11.99 21.68 -3.53
CA ASP A 132 -12.77 20.71 -4.28
C ASP A 132 -12.16 20.41 -5.65
N TYR A 133 -11.60 21.45 -6.28
CA TYR A 133 -10.84 21.31 -7.53
C TYR A 133 -9.56 20.47 -7.34
N GLU A 134 -8.77 20.73 -6.30
CA GLU A 134 -7.56 19.95 -6.03
C GLU A 134 -7.88 18.48 -5.68
N LEU A 135 -8.98 18.24 -4.95
CA LEU A 135 -9.45 16.90 -4.64
C LEU A 135 -9.83 16.13 -5.91
N LEU A 136 -10.57 16.77 -6.83
CA LEU A 136 -10.94 16.20 -8.12
C LEU A 136 -9.70 15.87 -8.96
N VAL A 137 -8.81 16.85 -9.13
CA VAL A 137 -7.60 16.73 -9.93
C VAL A 137 -6.66 15.64 -9.39
N GLY A 138 -6.49 15.55 -8.07
CA GLY A 138 -5.69 14.47 -7.49
C GLY A 138 -6.34 13.09 -7.64
N ALA A 139 -7.66 13.02 -7.56
CA ALA A 139 -8.39 11.80 -7.82
C ALA A 139 -8.19 11.34 -9.29
N GLU A 140 -8.17 12.25 -10.27
CA GLU A 140 -7.85 11.95 -11.67
C GLU A 140 -6.40 11.48 -11.86
N GLN A 141 -5.45 12.05 -11.11
CA GLN A 141 -4.05 11.65 -11.15
C GLN A 141 -3.84 10.21 -10.71
N GLU A 142 -4.54 9.76 -9.66
CA GLU A 142 -4.47 8.36 -9.23
C GLU A 142 -4.97 7.42 -10.34
N VAL A 143 -6.07 7.76 -11.01
CA VAL A 143 -6.59 6.97 -12.14
C VAL A 143 -5.57 6.91 -13.27
N ALA A 144 -5.00 8.05 -13.66
CA ALA A 144 -4.00 8.12 -14.72
C ALA A 144 -2.75 7.28 -14.37
N ALA A 145 -2.30 7.34 -13.12
CA ALA A 145 -1.18 6.53 -12.65
C ALA A 145 -1.52 5.04 -12.69
N LEU A 146 -2.70 4.63 -12.23
CA LEU A 146 -3.13 3.23 -12.26
C LEU A 146 -3.33 2.70 -13.68
N ARG A 147 -3.76 3.54 -14.64
CA ARG A 147 -3.79 3.18 -16.07
C ARG A 147 -2.39 2.91 -16.64
N GLU A 148 -1.39 3.68 -16.23
CA GLU A 148 0.01 3.46 -16.62
C GLU A 148 0.60 2.19 -15.96
N LEU A 149 0.25 1.97 -14.68
CA LEU A 149 0.82 0.89 -13.86
C LEU A 149 0.10 -0.46 -14.04
N GLY A 150 -1.16 -0.45 -14.46
CA GLY A 150 -1.98 -1.64 -14.67
C GLY A 150 -1.34 -2.66 -15.63
N PRO A 151 -0.87 -2.26 -16.83
CA PRO A 151 -0.15 -3.16 -17.73
C PRO A 151 1.13 -3.74 -17.12
N ILE A 152 1.85 -2.97 -16.30
CA ILE A 152 3.07 -3.44 -15.63
C ILE A 152 2.70 -4.51 -14.59
N ALA A 153 1.65 -4.29 -13.81
CA ALA A 153 1.14 -5.26 -12.85
C ALA A 153 0.65 -6.55 -13.55
N ALA A 154 -0.07 -6.40 -14.67
CA ALA A 154 -0.53 -7.52 -15.48
C ALA A 154 0.65 -8.35 -16.02
N ASN A 155 1.70 -7.70 -16.57
CA ASN A 155 2.91 -8.38 -17.04
C ASN A 155 3.67 -9.10 -15.92
N ALA A 156 3.62 -8.57 -14.69
CA ALA A 156 4.18 -9.22 -13.51
C ALA A 156 3.29 -10.35 -12.95
N GLY A 157 2.06 -10.52 -13.48
CA GLY A 157 1.08 -11.46 -12.95
C GLY A 157 0.56 -11.11 -11.55
N VAL A 158 0.48 -9.80 -11.25
CA VAL A 158 0.11 -9.24 -9.95
C VAL A 158 -1.20 -8.47 -10.07
N LEU A 159 -2.15 -8.77 -9.17
CA LEU A 159 -3.37 -7.99 -8.98
C LEU A 159 -3.09 -6.83 -8.00
N ILE A 160 -3.43 -5.61 -8.39
CA ILE A 160 -3.42 -4.47 -7.45
C ILE A 160 -4.79 -4.42 -6.75
N GLY A 161 -4.80 -4.70 -5.44
CA GLY A 161 -5.99 -4.57 -4.60
C GLY A 161 -6.05 -3.19 -3.96
N MET A 162 -7.07 -2.39 -4.28
CA MET A 162 -7.28 -1.09 -3.62
C MET A 162 -7.99 -1.28 -2.28
N GLU A 163 -7.29 -0.96 -1.18
CA GLU A 163 -7.84 -1.07 0.18
C GLU A 163 -8.66 0.17 0.55
N ASN A 164 -9.81 -0.04 1.18
CA ASN A 164 -10.53 1.03 1.87
C ASN A 164 -9.82 1.39 3.18
N GLY A 165 -9.93 2.65 3.59
CA GLY A 165 -9.32 3.12 4.83
C GLY A 165 -10.29 3.06 5.99
N ASP A 166 -9.71 3.05 7.20
CA ASP A 166 -10.37 3.47 8.42
C ASP A 166 -9.91 4.88 8.80
N SER A 167 -10.78 5.61 9.49
CA SER A 167 -10.45 6.95 9.97
C SER A 167 -9.59 6.87 11.23
N HIS A 168 -8.65 7.78 11.36
CA HIS A 168 -7.87 7.94 12.58
C HIS A 168 -8.32 9.17 13.37
N GLN A 169 -8.11 9.16 14.68
CA GLN A 169 -8.42 10.31 15.55
C GLN A 169 -7.74 11.62 15.10
N TRP A 170 -6.53 11.55 14.56
CA TRP A 170 -5.82 12.74 14.07
C TRP A 170 -6.51 13.40 12.87
N GLU A 171 -7.23 12.63 12.04
CA GLU A 171 -7.94 13.16 10.88
C GLU A 171 -9.14 13.99 11.31
N HIS A 172 -9.89 13.48 12.29
CA HIS A 172 -10.96 14.23 12.95
C HIS A 172 -10.46 15.51 13.60
N ASN A 173 -9.28 15.47 14.22
CA ASN A 173 -8.66 16.66 14.81
C ASN A 173 -8.27 17.69 13.75
N VAL A 174 -7.69 17.26 12.62
CA VAL A 174 -7.38 18.16 11.50
C VAL A 174 -8.65 18.80 10.97
N ILE A 175 -9.70 18.05 10.67
CA ILE A 175 -10.98 18.60 10.20
C ILE A 175 -11.54 19.64 11.18
N ALA A 176 -11.54 19.33 12.48
CA ALA A 176 -12.01 20.24 13.52
C ALA A 176 -11.19 21.55 13.62
N GLN A 177 -9.86 21.51 13.39
CA GLN A 177 -9.00 22.70 13.39
C GLN A 177 -9.41 23.73 12.32
N PHE A 178 -10.03 23.28 11.22
CA PHE A 178 -10.56 24.15 10.17
C PHE A 178 -12.04 24.52 10.38
N GLY A 179 -12.60 24.27 11.57
CA GLY A 179 -14.00 24.57 11.89
C GLY A 179 -15.00 23.75 11.08
N ARG A 180 -14.58 22.60 10.54
CA ARG A 180 -15.43 21.72 9.72
C ARG A 180 -16.10 20.64 10.59
N PRO A 181 -17.34 20.25 10.27
CA PRO A 181 -18.00 19.14 10.96
C PRO A 181 -17.31 17.81 10.65
N ARG A 182 -17.40 16.83 11.57
CA ARG A 182 -16.79 15.49 11.38
C ARG A 182 -17.30 14.77 10.13
N SER A 183 -18.52 15.06 9.69
CA SER A 183 -19.11 14.51 8.45
C SER A 183 -18.30 14.90 7.20
N ASP A 184 -17.53 15.99 7.25
CA ASP A 184 -16.68 16.42 6.13
C ASP A 184 -15.42 15.56 5.98
N LEU A 185 -15.11 14.67 6.93
CA LEU A 185 -13.92 13.83 6.84
C LEU A 185 -13.94 12.97 5.57
N SER A 186 -15.08 12.37 5.21
CA SER A 186 -15.20 11.53 4.02
C SER A 186 -14.99 12.27 2.70
N LYS A 187 -15.08 13.61 2.70
CA LYS A 187 -14.70 14.45 1.55
C LYS A 187 -13.18 14.50 1.37
N HIS A 188 -12.43 14.60 2.47
CA HIS A 188 -10.97 14.69 2.47
C HIS A 188 -10.26 13.34 2.64
N HIS A 189 -11.00 12.30 2.99
CA HIS A 189 -10.56 10.91 3.08
C HIS A 189 -11.59 10.02 2.39
N ALA A 190 -11.71 10.17 1.07
CA ALA A 190 -12.75 9.49 0.31
C ALA A 190 -12.60 7.96 0.32
N ARG A 191 -11.40 7.41 0.56
CA ARG A 191 -11.21 5.95 0.69
C ARG A 191 -11.85 5.33 1.93
N LEU A 192 -12.43 6.12 2.85
CA LEU A 192 -13.26 5.59 3.95
C LEU A 192 -14.52 4.85 3.46
N HIS A 193 -14.89 5.07 2.20
CA HIS A 193 -16.08 4.49 1.61
C HIS A 193 -15.72 3.72 0.34
N ILE A 194 -16.44 2.62 0.11
CA ILE A 194 -16.29 1.78 -1.08
C ILE A 194 -16.71 2.50 -2.37
N PRO A 195 -17.83 3.27 -2.43
CA PRO A 195 -18.26 3.86 -3.70
C PRO A 195 -17.24 4.80 -4.37
N PRO A 196 -16.50 5.68 -3.65
CA PRO A 196 -15.39 6.42 -4.25
C PRO A 196 -14.30 5.55 -4.88
N ILE A 197 -13.97 4.40 -4.28
CA ILE A 197 -12.99 3.45 -4.80
C ILE A 197 -13.53 2.77 -6.06
N ILE A 198 -14.79 2.31 -6.05
CA ILE A 198 -15.43 1.72 -7.24
C ILE A 198 -15.40 2.68 -8.41
N ARG A 199 -15.77 3.96 -8.21
CA ARG A 199 -15.69 4.98 -9.27
C ARG A 199 -14.29 5.18 -9.83
N LYS A 200 -13.24 4.90 -9.05
CA LYS A 200 -11.85 4.92 -9.55
C LYS A 200 -11.57 3.72 -10.43
N LEU A 201 -11.96 2.53 -9.99
CA LEU A 201 -11.80 1.30 -10.74
C LEU A 201 -12.52 1.36 -12.09
N GLU A 202 -13.78 1.81 -12.10
CA GLU A 202 -14.59 2.01 -13.32
C GLU A 202 -13.97 3.04 -14.28
N ALA A 203 -13.16 3.97 -13.77
CA ALA A 203 -12.49 4.99 -14.56
C ALA A 203 -11.08 4.58 -15.02
N ILE A 204 -10.57 3.42 -14.61
CA ILE A 204 -9.29 2.88 -15.12
C ILE A 204 -9.54 2.17 -16.45
N ASP A 205 -10.67 1.47 -16.58
CA ASP A 205 -11.14 0.80 -17.80
C ASP A 205 -11.42 1.79 -18.96
#